data_AF-A0AAP2Z1P5-F1
#
_entry.id   AF-A0AAP2Z1P5-F1
#
_cell.length_a   1.000
_cell.length_b   1.000
_cell.length_c   1.000
_cell.angle_alpha   90.00
_cell.angle_beta   90.00
_cell.angle_gamma   90.00
#
_symmetry.space_group_name_H-M   'P 1'
#
loop_
_entity.id
_entity.type
_entity.pdbx_description
1 polymer ?
#
loop_
_entity_poly.entity_id
_entity_poly.type
_entity_poly.pdbx_seq_one_letter_code
_entity_poly.pdbx_strand_id
1 'polypeptide(L)' 'MGILRSASRTVVGVDVLILLLLAFTFLFVDPGTGAYVVATLTLVPTVLTFVAALLVLYTGWDPF' A
#
# COMPACT_ATOMS: atom_id res chain seq x y z
N MET A 1 -22.09 3.12 6.20
CA MET A 1 -20.86 3.60 5.53
C MET A 1 -20.90 3.09 4.11
N GLY A 2 -20.65 3.93 3.10
CA GLY A 2 -20.62 3.48 1.70
C GLY A 2 -19.66 2.30 1.52
N ILE A 3 -20.00 1.38 0.60
CA ILE A 3 -19.22 0.17 0.31
C ILE A 3 -17.76 0.52 0.03
N LEU A 4 -17.54 1.60 -0.74
CA LEU A 4 -16.22 2.10 -1.08
C LEU A 4 -15.41 2.50 0.16
N ARG A 5 -16.03 3.19 1.11
CA ARG A 5 -15.37 3.60 2.37
C ARG A 5 -14.99 2.42 3.24
N SER A 6 -15.80 1.37 3.26
CA SER A 6 -15.48 0.11 3.96
C SER A 6 -14.29 -0.59 3.30
N ALA A 7 -14.33 -0.73 1.98
CA ALA A 7 -13.23 -1.32 1.21
C ALA A 7 -11.92 -0.55 1.40
N SER A 8 -11.94 0.78 1.34
CA SER A 8 -10.74 1.61 1.54
C SER A 8 -10.11 1.42 2.92
N ARG A 9 -10.91 1.19 3.99
CA ARG A 9 -10.36 0.90 5.32
C ARG A 9 -9.62 -0.44 5.35
N THR A 10 -10.19 -1.47 4.72
CA THR A 10 -9.54 -2.77 4.59
C THR A 10 -8.26 -2.67 3.78
N VAL A 11 -8.29 -1.95 2.65
CA VAL A 11 -7.11 -1.71 1.80
C VAL A 11 -6.01 -1.00 2.59
N VAL A 12 -6.33 0.05 3.35
CA VAL A 12 -5.36 0.72 4.23
C VAL A 12 -4.72 -0.26 5.22
N GLY A 13 -5.52 -1.12 5.87
CA GLY A 13 -4.98 -2.12 6.81
C GLY A 13 -4.03 -3.12 6.14
N VAL A 14 -4.38 -3.60 4.95
CA VAL A 14 -3.55 -4.51 4.15
C VAL A 14 -2.27 -3.82 3.69
N ASP A 15 -2.36 -2.61 3.17
CA ASP A 15 -1.22 -1.85 2.68
C ASP A 15 -0.24 -1.52 3.82
N VAL A 16 -0.72 -1.18 5.01
CA VAL A 16 0.15 -0.97 6.19
C VAL A 16 0.94 -2.23 6.50
N LEU A 17 0.29 -3.40 6.52
CA LEU A 17 0.97 -4.68 6.75
C LEU A 17 2.04 -4.94 5.66
N ILE A 18 1.70 -4.76 4.39
CA ILE A 18 2.64 -4.98 3.28
C ILE A 18 3.82 -3.99 3.35
N LEU A 19 3.57 -2.72 3.64
CA LEU A 19 4.62 -1.70 3.79
C LEU A 19 5.57 -2.04 4.93
N LEU A 20 5.06 -2.52 6.06
CA LEU A 20 5.90 -2.97 7.18
C LEU A 20 6.77 -4.18 6.79
N LEU A 21 6.19 -5.15 6.09
CA LEU A 21 6.93 -6.32 5.60
C LEU A 21 7.97 -5.95 4.53
N LEU A 22 7.67 -5.01 3.64
CA LEU A 22 8.62 -4.48 2.66
C LEU A 22 9.75 -3.72 3.34
N ALA A 23 9.43 -2.85 4.30
CA ALA A 23 10.43 -2.13 5.09
C ALA A 23 11.36 -3.10 5.83
N PHE A 24 10.81 -4.16 6.42
CA PHE A 24 11.60 -5.24 7.02
C PHE A 24 12.46 -5.95 5.97
N THR A 25 11.92 -6.26 4.80
CA THR A 25 12.65 -6.92 3.70
C THR A 25 13.87 -6.11 3.27
N PHE A 26 13.73 -4.78 3.15
CA PHE A 26 14.84 -3.89 2.78
C PHE A 26 16.03 -3.91 3.77
N LEU A 27 15.85 -4.44 4.98
CA LEU A 27 16.96 -4.64 5.92
C LEU A 27 17.86 -5.85 5.55
N PHE A 28 17.38 -6.75 4.69
CA PHE A 28 18.05 -8.01 4.36
C PHE A 28 18.35 -8.18 2.85
N VAL A 29 17.90 -7.26 2.00
CA VAL A 29 18.17 -7.31 0.56
C VAL A 29 19.21 -6.27 0.16
N ASP A 30 20.27 -6.73 -0.51
CA ASP A 30 21.32 -5.84 -0.97
C ASP A 30 20.94 -5.11 -2.27
N PRO A 31 21.28 -3.82 -2.42
CA PRO A 31 21.15 -3.10 -3.67
C PRO A 31 21.86 -3.82 -4.83
N GLY A 32 21.26 -3.78 -6.02
CA GLY A 32 21.80 -4.44 -7.22
C GLY A 32 21.43 -5.92 -7.36
N THR A 33 20.72 -6.50 -6.38
CA THR A 33 20.17 -7.85 -6.49
C THR A 33 18.78 -7.86 -7.14
N GLY A 34 18.39 -8.99 -7.73
CA GLY A 34 17.04 -9.18 -8.26
C GLY A 34 15.96 -9.03 -7.18
N ALA A 35 16.24 -9.47 -5.95
CA ALA A 35 15.33 -9.32 -4.82
C ALA A 35 15.07 -7.84 -4.48
N TYR A 36 16.11 -7.00 -4.51
CA TYR A 36 15.97 -5.55 -4.30
C TYR A 36 15.09 -4.89 -5.39
N VAL A 37 15.25 -5.30 -6.64
CA VAL A 37 14.40 -4.83 -7.75
C VAL A 37 12.94 -5.22 -7.51
N VAL A 38 12.67 -6.46 -7.14
CA VAL A 38 11.30 -6.94 -6.85
C VAL A 38 10.69 -6.19 -5.67
N ALA A 39 11.42 -5.99 -4.58
CA ALA A 39 10.95 -5.23 -3.42
C ALA A 39 10.61 -3.77 -3.80
N THR A 40 11.47 -3.14 -4.60
CA THR A 40 11.25 -1.77 -5.11
C THR A 40 10.03 -1.69 -6.03
N LEU A 41 9.88 -2.64 -6.95
CA LEU A 41 8.73 -2.70 -7.86
C LEU A 41 7.42 -3.01 -7.13
N THR A 42 7.47 -3.71 -5.99
CA THR A 42 6.30 -3.98 -5.14
C THR A 42 5.91 -2.75 -4.33
N LEU A 43 6.90 -1.96 -3.88
CA LEU A 43 6.65 -0.73 -3.12
C LEU A 43 5.79 0.27 -3.90
N VAL A 44 6.03 0.42 -5.21
CA VAL A 44 5.32 1.40 -6.06
C VAL A 44 3.79 1.21 -6.02
N PRO A 45 3.21 0.05 -6.41
CA PRO A 45 1.78 -0.14 -6.37
C PRO A 45 1.23 -0.07 -4.94
N THR A 46 1.93 -0.61 -3.93
CA THR A 46 1.46 -0.55 -2.54
C THR A 46 1.34 0.87 -2.00
N VAL A 47 2.30 1.75 -2.34
CA VAL A 47 2.20 3.17 -1.96
C VAL A 47 1.05 3.85 -2.70
N LEU A 48 0.86 3.55 -3.99
CA LEU A 48 -0.24 4.11 -4.78
C LEU A 48 -1.61 3.70 -4.23
N THR A 49 -1.80 2.42 -3.89
CA THR A 49 -3.07 1.93 -3.31
C THR A 49 -3.32 2.54 -1.94
N PHE A 50 -2.27 2.67 -1.12
CA PHE A 50 -2.38 3.27 0.21
C PHE A 50 -2.82 4.73 0.12
N VAL A 51 -2.14 5.53 -0.72
CA VAL A 51 -2.48 6.94 -0.93
C VAL A 51 -3.87 7.09 -1.51
N ALA A 52 -4.24 6.28 -2.51
CA ALA A 52 -5.58 6.31 -3.09
C ALA A 52 -6.65 6.02 -2.04
N ALA A 53 -6.48 4.97 -1.23
CA ALA A 53 -7.42 4.63 -0.17
C ALA A 53 -7.52 5.74 0.89
N LEU A 54 -6.40 6.36 1.28
CA LEU A 54 -6.41 7.52 2.17
C LEU A 54 -7.16 8.70 1.57
N LEU A 55 -6.97 9.00 0.28
CA LEU A 55 -7.69 10.08 -0.40
C LEU A 55 -9.20 9.84 -0.39
N VAL A 56 -9.66 8.61 -0.64
CA VAL A 56 -11.09 8.26 -0.53
C VAL A 56 -11.62 8.51 0.88
N LEU A 57 -10.89 8.05 1.90
CA LEU A 57 -11.31 8.20 3.30
C LEU A 57 -11.35 9.67 3.73
N TYR A 58 -10.34 10.45 3.34
CA TYR A 58 -10.16 11.86 3.67
C TYR A 58 -11.19 12.75 2.98
N THR A 59 -11.36 12.59 1.66
CA THR A 59 -12.33 13.37 0.88
C THR A 59 -13.77 12.93 1.15
N GLY A 60 -13.98 11.72 1.65
CA GLY A 60 -15.30 11.13 1.80
C GLY A 60 -15.97 10.83 0.46
N TRP A 61 -15.17 10.63 -0.60
CA TRP A 61 -15.67 10.35 -1.94
C TRP A 61 -16.56 9.10 -1.94
N ASP A 62 -17.80 9.25 -2.42
CA ASP A 62 -18.77 8.19 -2.64
C ASP A 62 -19.41 8.40 -4.02
N PRO A 63 -18.90 7.74 -5.09
CA PRO A 63 -19.39 7.94 -6.44
C PRO A 63 -20.73 7.24 -6.73
N PHE A 64 -21.29 6.51 -5.77
CA PHE A 64 -22.51 5.70 -5.90
C PHE A 64 -23.50 5.97 -4.77
#